data_AF-A0A0Q6AH18-F1
#
_entry.id   AF-A0A0Q6AH18-F1
#
_cell.length_a   1.000
_cell.length_b   1.000
_cell.length_c   1.000
_cell.angle_alpha   90.00
_cell.angle_beta   90.00
_cell.angle_gamma   90.00
#
_symmetry.space_group_name_H-M   'P 1'
#
loop_
_entity.id
_entity.type
_entity.pdbx_description
1 polymer ?
#
loop_
_entity_poly.entity_id
_entity_poly.type
_entity_poly.pdbx_seq_one_letter_code
_entity_poly.pdbx_strand_id
1 'polypeptide(L)'
;MGRKSLRFVSLLLALPLLVATPLAADEFRSPSLTALRVDWRAALDQLRIEINSRPQIAGEFIFAPRRSVPRYDPRAMPALVQLNAVSSRFFTGIARSPVPVLLPFDVAAYIEAQRSGAPVTLALSRYQADFNPVDMFHAGPAGYSATFSLEPGAGEGMPSRVFARPVEVQITGSALVYDIADPAGGKGEPVKPLATTYPDLRRFIREGYVRYAFTRFGAAYVVSIQCLDSVAKPRRLACKEAYPVAERFLRALRVAGGQRMRPLTDIASNVIDRPAARSPDFSYRPSGDIIPNTGYRKQGGHPDAMAYAQIRFPLEKAPAFVRSQSYGKRDKSGEGPTAYPWRDNFCEARSFEVWQCAGGYGHQGEDIRAADCPSPGEGREPCDPKQRAVVAVRDAIVIRGVRDQAATLQINSRTEHIRFRYMHMNPQAMNADGLVNGRLVSEGEKIGVVSNYLDRPAGTSLHLHFDVQVFTRDGWIWVSPYVTLVSAYERLIRARGREIGPDIAVTSQPVAHALPEDVIKPHRREGSSGDN
;
A
#
# COMPACT_ATOMS: atom_id res chain seq x y z
N MET A 1 -36.62 35.01 58.55
CA MET A 1 -36.94 34.75 57.12
C MET A 1 -35.69 35.05 56.29
N GLY A 2 -35.28 34.13 55.40
CA GLY A 2 -34.16 34.35 54.48
C GLY A 2 -33.23 33.13 54.33
N ARG A 3 -33.73 32.04 53.74
CA ARG A 3 -32.90 30.88 53.36
C ARG A 3 -32.04 31.23 52.13
N LYS A 4 -30.73 31.07 52.27
CA LYS A 4 -29.73 31.14 51.20
C LYS A 4 -29.88 29.93 50.26
N SER A 5 -29.99 30.17 48.95
CA SER A 5 -29.95 29.12 47.93
C SER A 5 -28.57 29.09 47.28
N LEU A 6 -27.78 28.06 47.59
CA LEU A 6 -26.56 27.71 46.87
C LEU A 6 -26.93 26.74 45.74
N ARG A 7 -26.73 27.16 44.49
CA ARG A 7 -26.85 26.29 43.31
C ARG A 7 -25.55 25.51 43.13
N PHE A 8 -25.61 24.20 43.36
CA PHE A 8 -24.57 23.26 42.94
C PHE A 8 -24.61 23.12 41.41
N VAL A 9 -23.50 23.44 40.75
CA VAL A 9 -23.27 23.11 39.33
C VAL A 9 -22.49 21.80 39.30
N SER A 10 -23.15 20.71 38.91
CA SER A 10 -22.50 19.42 38.70
C SER A 10 -21.72 19.45 37.38
N LEU A 11 -20.38 19.41 37.46
CA LEU A 11 -19.52 19.10 36.31
C LEU A 11 -19.66 17.60 35.97
N LEU A 12 -20.29 17.28 34.85
CA LEU A 12 -20.24 15.95 34.25
C LEU A 12 -18.99 15.85 33.35
N LEU A 13 -17.96 15.18 33.87
CA LEU A 13 -16.83 14.69 33.08
C LEU A 13 -17.31 13.54 32.19
N ALA A 14 -17.52 13.80 30.91
CA ALA A 14 -17.74 12.76 29.91
C ALA A 14 -16.39 12.12 29.54
N LEU A 15 -16.05 11.00 30.19
CA LEU A 15 -15.01 10.09 29.71
C LEU A 15 -15.56 9.31 28.50
N PRO A 16 -14.89 9.27 27.34
CA PRO A 16 -15.29 8.37 26.27
C PRO A 16 -14.85 6.95 26.67
N LEU A 17 -15.81 6.14 27.13
CA LEU A 17 -15.64 4.70 27.20
C LEU A 17 -15.57 4.17 25.76
N LEU A 18 -14.36 3.92 25.28
CA LEU A 18 -14.12 3.03 24.14
C LEU A 18 -14.60 1.64 24.54
N VAL A 19 -15.85 1.32 24.22
CA VAL A 19 -16.37 -0.04 24.31
C VAL A 19 -15.71 -0.83 23.18
N ALA A 20 -14.56 -1.43 23.46
CA ALA A 20 -14.04 -2.51 22.64
C ALA A 20 -15.03 -3.67 22.77
N THR A 21 -15.86 -3.87 21.74
CA THR A 21 -16.63 -5.10 21.63
C THR A 21 -15.63 -6.24 21.44
N PRO A 22 -15.73 -7.34 22.21
CA PRO A 22 -14.88 -8.50 21.95
C PRO A 22 -15.23 -8.99 20.54
N LEU A 23 -14.22 -9.07 19.67
CA LEU A 23 -14.35 -9.67 18.34
C LEU A 23 -14.91 -11.09 18.52
N ALA A 24 -16.05 -11.38 17.90
CA ALA A 24 -16.46 -12.76 17.75
C ALA A 24 -15.40 -13.46 16.89
N ALA A 25 -14.95 -14.65 17.32
CA ALA A 25 -14.17 -15.52 16.45
C ALA A 25 -14.95 -15.68 15.13
N ASP A 26 -14.28 -15.54 13.97
CA ASP A 26 -14.86 -15.62 12.62
C ASP A 26 -15.47 -14.31 12.04
N GLU A 27 -15.28 -13.14 12.65
CA GLU A 27 -15.77 -11.84 12.10
C GLU A 27 -14.70 -11.09 11.28
N PHE A 28 -15.02 -10.73 10.03
CA PHE A 28 -14.17 -9.86 9.19
C PHE A 28 -14.69 -8.42 9.20
N ARG A 29 -13.77 -7.45 9.22
CA ARG A 29 -14.12 -6.02 9.23
C ARG A 29 -13.49 -5.26 8.08
N SER A 30 -14.16 -4.22 7.61
CA SER A 30 -13.56 -3.21 6.74
C SER A 30 -12.67 -2.28 7.57
N PRO A 31 -11.63 -1.67 6.99
CA PRO A 31 -10.89 -0.61 7.66
C PRO A 31 -11.78 0.64 7.83
N SER A 32 -11.43 1.48 8.81
CA SER A 32 -11.91 2.86 8.89
C SER A 32 -11.07 3.76 7.97
N LEU A 33 -11.70 4.77 7.37
CA LEU A 33 -11.02 5.77 6.57
C LEU A 33 -11.42 7.18 6.99
N THR A 34 -10.44 8.06 7.08
CA THR A 34 -10.62 9.47 7.41
C THR A 34 -10.62 10.33 6.13
N ALA A 35 -11.67 11.13 5.96
CA ALA A 35 -11.81 12.11 4.89
C ALA A 35 -11.24 13.47 5.31
N LEU A 36 -10.13 13.85 4.70
CA LEU A 36 -9.43 15.11 4.95
C LEU A 36 -10.17 16.29 4.30
N ARG A 37 -10.17 17.43 5.00
CA ARG A 37 -10.83 18.67 4.55
C ARG A 37 -9.86 19.53 3.75
N VAL A 38 -10.06 19.55 2.44
CA VAL A 38 -9.22 20.30 1.50
C VAL A 38 -9.52 21.81 1.53
N ASP A 39 -8.49 22.62 1.76
CA ASP A 39 -8.53 24.08 1.73
C ASP A 39 -8.15 24.63 0.34
N TRP A 40 -9.16 24.67 -0.53
CA TRP A 40 -9.02 25.26 -1.87
C TRP A 40 -8.79 26.78 -1.87
N ARG A 41 -9.06 27.49 -0.77
CA ARG A 41 -8.78 28.94 -0.69
C ARG A 41 -7.28 29.16 -0.59
N ALA A 42 -6.62 28.46 0.35
CA ALA A 42 -5.17 28.53 0.50
C ALA A 42 -4.43 28.09 -0.79
N ALA A 43 -4.95 27.08 -1.49
CA ALA A 43 -4.38 26.65 -2.77
C ALA A 43 -4.49 27.72 -3.86
N LEU A 44 -5.63 28.41 -3.95
CA LEU A 44 -5.83 29.52 -4.89
C LEU A 44 -4.97 30.74 -4.56
N ASP A 45 -4.77 31.03 -3.28
CA ASP A 45 -3.90 32.12 -2.85
C ASP A 45 -2.43 31.83 -3.23
N GLN A 46 -1.97 30.57 -3.07
CA GLN A 46 -0.66 30.15 -3.56
C GLN A 46 -0.56 30.24 -5.09
N LEU A 47 -1.54 29.74 -5.83
CA LEU A 47 -1.57 29.83 -7.30
C LEU A 47 -1.50 31.28 -7.77
N ARG A 48 -2.19 32.21 -7.07
CA ARG A 48 -2.13 33.64 -7.40
C ARG A 48 -0.72 34.19 -7.25
N ILE A 49 -0.01 33.83 -6.19
CA ILE A 49 1.39 34.24 -5.99
C ILE A 49 2.28 33.67 -7.10
N GLU A 50 2.10 32.39 -7.45
CA GLU A 50 2.88 31.70 -8.49
C GLU A 50 2.68 32.37 -9.86
N ILE A 51 1.44 32.64 -10.26
CA ILE A 51 1.14 33.32 -11.54
C ILE A 51 1.62 34.78 -11.54
N ASN A 52 1.42 35.52 -10.44
CA ASN A 52 1.84 36.92 -10.35
C ASN A 52 3.36 37.10 -10.33
N SER A 53 4.14 36.03 -10.13
CA SER A 53 5.60 36.07 -10.30
C SER A 53 6.02 36.36 -11.74
N ARG A 54 5.10 36.21 -12.71
CA ARG A 54 5.30 36.49 -14.14
C ARG A 54 4.28 37.54 -14.62
N PRO A 55 4.57 38.85 -14.49
CA PRO A 55 3.60 39.91 -14.79
C PRO A 55 3.02 39.87 -16.22
N GLN A 56 3.77 39.34 -17.19
CA GLN A 56 3.35 39.26 -18.59
C GLN A 56 2.14 38.34 -18.84
N ILE A 57 1.90 37.38 -17.93
CA ILE A 57 0.79 36.42 -18.02
C ILE A 57 -0.26 36.62 -16.91
N ALA A 58 0.02 37.49 -15.93
CA ALA A 58 -0.80 37.62 -14.73
C ALA A 58 -2.27 37.98 -15.05
N GLY A 59 -2.48 38.79 -16.09
CA GLY A 59 -3.82 39.18 -16.57
C GLY A 59 -4.63 38.06 -17.23
N GLU A 60 -4.03 36.90 -17.49
CA GLU A 60 -4.73 35.75 -18.10
C GLU A 60 -5.60 35.01 -17.09
N PHE A 61 -5.25 35.04 -15.80
CA PHE A 61 -5.92 34.25 -14.78
C PHE A 61 -6.99 35.05 -14.04
N ILE A 62 -8.19 34.48 -13.97
CA ILE A 62 -9.32 35.09 -13.27
C ILE A 62 -9.50 34.42 -11.91
N PHE A 63 -8.99 35.09 -10.86
CA PHE A 63 -9.08 34.60 -9.48
C PHE A 63 -10.36 35.00 -8.75
N ALA A 64 -11.20 35.85 -9.34
CA ALA A 64 -12.49 36.19 -8.77
C ALA A 64 -13.47 35.00 -8.91
N PRO A 65 -14.07 34.50 -7.81
CA PRO A 65 -14.99 33.37 -7.87
C PRO A 65 -16.28 33.77 -8.57
N ARG A 66 -16.81 32.88 -9.43
CA ARG A 66 -18.12 33.08 -10.08
C ARG A 66 -19.23 32.64 -9.13
N ARG A 67 -19.95 33.61 -8.58
CA ARG A 67 -21.08 33.37 -7.64
C ARG A 67 -22.38 32.96 -8.34
N SER A 68 -22.47 33.12 -9.65
CA SER A 68 -23.65 32.77 -10.46
C SER A 68 -23.82 31.26 -10.72
N VAL A 69 -22.83 30.44 -10.37
CA VAL A 69 -22.86 28.99 -10.55
C VAL A 69 -22.77 28.27 -9.20
N PRO A 70 -23.24 27.01 -9.10
CA PRO A 70 -23.12 26.22 -7.87
C PRO A 70 -21.68 26.13 -7.36
N ARG A 71 -21.50 26.07 -6.04
CA ARG A 71 -20.19 26.07 -5.36
C ARG A 71 -19.21 24.98 -5.84
N TYR A 72 -19.74 23.84 -6.29
CA TYR A 72 -18.96 22.68 -6.76
C TYR A 72 -18.99 22.55 -8.29
N ASP A 73 -19.59 23.50 -9.02
CA ASP A 73 -19.45 23.60 -10.47
C ASP A 73 -17.99 24.00 -10.78
N PRO A 74 -17.32 23.35 -11.75
CA PRO A 74 -15.95 23.70 -12.08
C PRO A 74 -15.72 25.18 -12.39
N ARG A 75 -16.71 25.82 -13.01
CA ARG A 75 -16.67 27.23 -13.43
C ARG A 75 -16.74 28.20 -12.26
N ALA A 76 -17.05 27.74 -11.04
CA ALA A 76 -17.06 28.58 -9.83
C ALA A 76 -15.67 29.17 -9.54
N MET A 77 -14.60 28.50 -9.98
CA MET A 77 -13.20 28.92 -9.81
C MET A 77 -12.49 28.97 -11.17
N PRO A 78 -12.65 30.05 -11.96
CA PRO A 78 -12.10 30.14 -13.31
C PRO A 78 -10.58 29.91 -13.40
N ALA A 79 -9.80 30.43 -12.45
CA ALA A 79 -8.36 30.21 -12.40
C ALA A 79 -7.97 28.72 -12.40
N LEU A 80 -8.74 27.84 -11.74
CA LEU A 80 -8.47 26.40 -11.77
C LEU A 80 -8.82 25.77 -13.11
N VAL A 81 -9.89 26.24 -13.77
CA VAL A 81 -10.23 25.80 -15.13
C VAL A 81 -9.12 26.17 -16.11
N GLN A 82 -8.60 27.40 -16.01
CA GLN A 82 -7.50 27.90 -16.84
C GLN A 82 -6.20 27.12 -16.58
N LEU A 83 -5.87 26.90 -15.31
CA LEU A 83 -4.73 26.07 -14.90
C LEU A 83 -4.84 24.65 -15.48
N ASN A 84 -5.99 24.00 -15.28
CA ASN A 84 -6.23 22.64 -15.75
C ASN A 84 -6.16 22.54 -17.29
N ALA A 85 -6.59 23.58 -18.02
CA ALA A 85 -6.50 23.60 -19.49
C ALA A 85 -5.05 23.60 -20.00
N VAL A 86 -4.13 24.24 -19.27
CA VAL A 86 -2.70 24.21 -19.60
C VAL A 86 -2.09 22.87 -19.19
N SER A 87 -2.34 22.44 -17.95
CA SER A 87 -1.72 21.26 -17.37
C SER A 87 -2.22 19.93 -17.95
N SER A 88 -3.46 19.87 -18.46
CA SER A 88 -4.01 18.63 -19.03
C SER A 88 -3.28 18.16 -20.29
N ARG A 89 -2.45 19.02 -20.90
CA ARG A 89 -1.57 18.66 -22.02
C ARG A 89 -0.48 17.65 -21.64
N PHE A 90 -0.12 17.61 -20.36
CA PHE A 90 0.94 16.75 -19.82
C PHE A 90 0.42 15.77 -18.76
N PHE A 91 -0.62 16.17 -18.02
CA PHE A 91 -1.19 15.42 -16.92
C PHE A 91 -2.65 15.10 -17.22
N THR A 92 -2.87 14.05 -18.03
CA THR A 92 -4.21 13.69 -18.51
C THR A 92 -5.19 13.47 -17.35
N GLY A 93 -6.26 14.27 -17.34
CA GLY A 93 -7.29 14.19 -16.31
C GLY A 93 -6.91 14.77 -14.95
N ILE A 94 -5.94 15.68 -14.89
CA ILE A 94 -5.53 16.40 -13.67
C ILE A 94 -6.72 17.02 -12.89
N ALA A 95 -7.75 17.49 -13.59
CA ALA A 95 -8.98 18.02 -12.99
C ALA A 95 -9.83 16.98 -12.24
N ARG A 96 -9.52 15.67 -12.33
CA ARG A 96 -10.22 14.63 -11.55
C ARG A 96 -9.78 14.58 -10.08
N SER A 97 -8.67 15.22 -9.74
CA SER A 97 -8.16 15.25 -8.37
C SER A 97 -9.01 16.19 -7.50
N PRO A 98 -9.55 15.72 -6.35
CA PRO A 98 -10.25 16.56 -5.38
C PRO A 98 -9.28 17.38 -4.49
N VAL A 99 -7.99 17.07 -4.53
CA VAL A 99 -6.90 17.79 -3.84
C VAL A 99 -6.13 18.66 -4.83
N PRO A 100 -5.56 19.81 -4.39
CA PRO A 100 -4.61 20.56 -5.19
C PRO A 100 -3.47 19.66 -5.63
N VAL A 101 -3.26 19.58 -6.94
CA VAL A 101 -2.20 18.75 -7.50
C VAL A 101 -0.89 19.52 -7.39
N LEU A 102 0.02 19.01 -6.56
CA LEU A 102 1.36 19.54 -6.38
C LEU A 102 2.35 18.75 -7.23
N LEU A 103 2.99 19.40 -8.20
CA LEU A 103 3.97 18.78 -9.09
C LEU A 103 5.15 19.73 -9.31
N PRO A 104 6.35 19.22 -9.67
CA PRO A 104 7.44 20.06 -10.13
C PRO A 104 7.11 20.57 -11.53
N PHE A 105 6.19 21.52 -11.65
CA PHE A 105 5.81 22.10 -12.93
C PHE A 105 5.52 23.60 -12.78
N ASP A 106 6.42 24.43 -13.30
CA ASP A 106 6.27 25.88 -13.31
C ASP A 106 5.39 26.32 -14.48
N VAL A 107 4.08 26.29 -14.24
CA VAL A 107 3.04 26.68 -15.22
C VAL A 107 3.25 28.12 -15.67
N ALA A 108 3.63 29.02 -14.76
CA ALA A 108 3.79 30.44 -15.06
C ALA A 108 4.96 30.66 -16.04
N ALA A 109 6.11 30.05 -15.77
CA ALA A 109 7.27 30.10 -16.66
C ALA A 109 6.98 29.41 -18.01
N TYR A 110 6.22 28.31 -18.00
CA TYR A 110 5.83 27.61 -19.22
C TYR A 110 4.98 28.51 -20.14
N ILE A 111 3.93 29.16 -19.62
CA ILE A 111 3.06 30.03 -20.41
C ILE A 111 3.81 31.26 -20.92
N GLU A 112 4.64 31.90 -20.09
CA GLU A 112 5.45 33.05 -20.50
C GLU A 112 6.38 32.70 -21.67
N ALA A 113 7.01 31.53 -21.61
CA ALA A 113 7.86 31.06 -22.70
C ALA A 113 7.07 30.78 -23.98
N GLN A 114 5.87 30.19 -23.88
CA GLN A 114 5.00 29.98 -25.04
C GLN A 114 4.60 31.32 -25.68
N ARG A 115 4.30 32.36 -24.88
CA ARG A 115 4.02 33.71 -25.38
C ARG A 115 5.21 34.37 -26.06
N SER A 116 6.41 34.14 -25.54
CA SER A 116 7.65 34.69 -26.08
C SER A 116 8.12 33.99 -27.36
N GLY A 117 7.33 33.06 -27.91
CA GLY A 117 7.69 32.28 -29.09
C GLY A 117 8.89 31.36 -28.85
N ALA A 118 9.10 30.94 -27.60
CA ALA A 118 10.24 30.11 -27.24
C ALA A 118 10.24 28.83 -28.11
N PRO A 119 11.42 28.41 -28.64
CA PRO A 119 11.49 27.30 -29.58
C PRO A 119 10.79 26.05 -29.06
N VAL A 120 10.06 25.36 -29.93
CA VAL A 120 9.42 24.05 -29.63
C VAL A 120 10.46 23.03 -29.16
N THR A 121 11.74 23.24 -29.48
CA THR A 121 12.88 22.41 -29.05
C THR A 121 13.24 22.53 -27.57
N LEU A 122 12.67 23.48 -26.81
CA LEU A 122 12.86 23.54 -25.36
C LEU A 122 12.17 22.35 -24.69
N ALA A 123 12.97 21.47 -24.08
CA ALA A 123 12.47 20.30 -23.37
C ALA A 123 11.56 20.70 -22.21
N LEU A 124 10.43 19.99 -22.05
CA LEU A 124 9.48 20.17 -20.95
C LEU A 124 10.17 20.10 -19.57
N SER A 125 11.25 19.33 -19.46
CA SER A 125 12.06 19.17 -18.25
C SER A 125 12.56 20.50 -17.67
N ARG A 126 12.81 21.51 -18.50
CA ARG A 126 13.19 22.86 -18.04
C ARG A 126 12.12 23.50 -17.16
N TYR A 127 10.85 23.25 -17.48
CA TYR A 127 9.71 23.72 -16.68
C TYR A 127 9.35 22.74 -15.57
N GLN A 128 10.03 21.60 -15.51
CA GLN A 128 9.87 20.58 -14.49
C GLN A 128 11.09 20.45 -13.59
N ALA A 129 11.83 21.54 -13.37
CA ALA A 129 13.02 21.57 -12.51
C ALA A 129 14.08 20.49 -12.86
N ASP A 130 14.24 20.26 -14.16
CA ASP A 130 15.13 19.27 -14.80
C ASP A 130 14.72 17.81 -14.63
N PHE A 131 13.58 17.53 -14.00
CA PHE A 131 12.99 16.20 -14.05
C PHE A 131 12.50 15.91 -15.47
N ASN A 132 12.60 14.64 -15.88
CA ASN A 132 12.06 14.18 -17.15
C ASN A 132 10.53 14.45 -17.22
N PRO A 133 9.96 14.48 -18.43
CA PRO A 133 8.51 14.37 -18.60
C PRO A 133 7.93 13.27 -17.72
N VAL A 134 6.73 13.51 -17.20
CA VAL A 134 6.09 12.63 -16.23
C VAL A 134 5.99 11.19 -16.74
N ASP A 135 6.51 10.24 -15.96
CA ASP A 135 6.53 8.82 -16.32
C ASP A 135 5.13 8.18 -16.16
N MET A 136 4.37 8.68 -15.18
CA MET A 136 3.02 8.24 -14.86
C MET A 136 2.28 9.34 -14.11
N PHE A 137 1.04 9.63 -14.49
CA PHE A 137 0.14 10.51 -13.74
C PHE A 137 -1.27 9.91 -13.73
N HIS A 138 -1.88 9.81 -12.55
CA HIS A 138 -3.27 9.42 -12.41
C HIS A 138 -3.95 10.19 -11.29
N ALA A 139 -5.08 10.80 -11.63
CA ALA A 139 -5.98 11.44 -10.68
C ALA A 139 -7.37 10.80 -10.72
N GLY A 140 -7.95 10.67 -9.54
CA GLY A 140 -9.27 10.11 -9.27
C GLY A 140 -9.89 10.70 -7.99
N PRO A 141 -11.08 10.23 -7.58
CA PRO A 141 -11.89 10.91 -6.58
C PRO A 141 -11.37 10.87 -5.13
N ALA A 142 -10.32 10.12 -4.80
CA ALA A 142 -9.61 10.22 -3.51
C ALA A 142 -8.41 11.17 -3.57
N GLY A 143 -7.76 11.29 -4.73
CA GLY A 143 -6.51 12.02 -4.86
C GLY A 143 -5.79 11.77 -6.18
N TYR A 144 -4.46 11.85 -6.17
CA TYR A 144 -3.63 11.55 -7.35
C TYR A 144 -2.31 10.88 -6.96
N SER A 145 -1.72 10.19 -7.93
CA SER A 145 -0.33 9.69 -7.89
C SER A 145 0.40 10.11 -9.15
N ALA A 146 1.69 10.43 -9.01
CA ALA A 146 2.56 10.75 -10.13
C ALA A 146 3.98 10.23 -9.90
N THR A 147 4.68 9.93 -11.00
CA THR A 147 6.06 9.46 -11.01
C THR A 147 6.88 10.29 -11.99
N PHE A 148 8.08 10.70 -11.55
CA PHE A 148 9.05 11.44 -12.35
C PHE A 148 10.43 10.81 -12.21
N SER A 149 11.30 11.07 -13.16
CA SER A 149 12.68 10.59 -13.14
C SER A 149 13.68 11.75 -13.25
N LEU A 150 14.77 11.69 -12.49
CA LEU A 150 15.90 12.63 -12.62
C LEU A 150 17.16 11.92 -13.11
N GLU A 151 17.59 12.28 -14.31
CA GLU A 151 18.80 11.74 -14.93
C GLU A 151 20.06 11.98 -14.09
N PRO A 152 21.06 11.08 -14.13
CA PRO A 152 22.38 11.33 -13.56
C PRO A 152 22.98 12.64 -14.11
N GLY A 153 23.50 13.50 -13.24
CA GLY A 153 24.08 14.80 -13.62
C GLY A 153 23.06 15.91 -13.96
N ALA A 154 21.76 15.61 -14.02
CA ALA A 154 20.74 16.64 -14.18
C ALA A 154 20.50 17.43 -12.88
N GLY A 155 20.12 18.70 -13.05
CA GLY A 155 19.85 19.64 -11.96
C GLY A 155 21.09 20.46 -11.57
N GLU A 156 21.03 21.77 -11.81
CA GLU A 156 22.07 22.69 -11.36
C GLU A 156 22.26 22.62 -9.83
N GLY A 157 23.52 22.55 -9.38
CA GLY A 157 23.89 22.48 -7.97
C GLY A 157 23.64 21.12 -7.29
N MET A 158 23.23 20.09 -8.04
CA MET A 158 23.06 18.74 -7.50
C MET A 158 24.41 18.08 -7.21
N PRO A 159 24.55 17.37 -6.07
CA PRO A 159 25.76 16.60 -5.80
C PRO A 159 25.93 15.47 -6.83
N SER A 160 27.18 15.13 -7.11
CA SER A 160 27.47 13.95 -7.91
C SER A 160 26.94 12.69 -7.23
N ARG A 161 26.51 11.71 -8.04
CA ARG A 161 25.96 10.43 -7.59
C ARG A 161 26.81 9.30 -8.15
N VAL A 162 27.03 8.27 -7.34
CA VAL A 162 27.59 6.99 -7.76
C VAL A 162 26.52 6.20 -8.50
N PHE A 163 25.26 6.29 -8.07
CA PHE A 163 24.14 5.63 -8.74
C PHE A 163 24.01 6.11 -10.20
N ALA A 164 24.05 5.16 -11.13
CA ALA A 164 24.24 5.45 -12.56
C ALA A 164 22.93 5.49 -13.37
N ARG A 165 21.77 5.30 -12.73
CA ARG A 165 20.46 5.31 -13.39
C ARG A 165 19.64 6.53 -12.98
N PRO A 166 18.59 6.89 -13.73
CA PRO A 166 17.64 7.90 -13.30
C PRO A 166 17.05 7.56 -11.94
N VAL A 167 16.91 8.57 -11.08
CA VAL A 167 16.26 8.42 -9.77
C VAL A 167 14.78 8.68 -9.94
N GLU A 168 13.98 7.65 -9.70
CA GLU A 168 12.52 7.74 -9.73
C GLU A 168 12.00 8.38 -8.44
N VAL A 169 11.17 9.40 -8.59
CA VAL A 169 10.49 10.11 -7.51
C VAL A 169 8.98 9.96 -7.70
N GLN A 170 8.34 9.38 -6.69
CA GLN A 170 6.90 9.22 -6.64
C GLN A 170 6.30 10.29 -5.73
N ILE A 171 5.15 10.85 -6.10
CA ILE A 171 4.33 11.69 -5.23
C ILE A 171 2.91 11.18 -5.23
N THR A 172 2.28 11.13 -4.06
CA THR A 172 0.84 10.87 -3.93
C THR A 172 0.24 11.93 -3.02
N GLY A 173 -0.84 12.56 -3.48
CA GLY A 173 -1.68 13.45 -2.68
C GLY A 173 -3.06 12.84 -2.51
N SER A 174 -3.60 12.80 -1.28
CA SER A 174 -4.89 12.18 -1.01
C SER A 174 -5.73 13.01 -0.02
N ALA A 175 -7.03 13.06 -0.27
CA ALA A 175 -8.05 13.52 0.67
C ALA A 175 -8.65 12.36 1.49
N LEU A 176 -8.24 11.12 1.24
CA LEU A 176 -8.72 9.93 1.93
C LEU A 176 -7.52 9.12 2.43
N VAL A 177 -7.49 8.81 3.73
CA VAL A 177 -6.43 8.01 4.35
C VAL A 177 -7.02 6.85 5.13
N TYR A 178 -6.33 5.72 5.14
CA TYR A 178 -6.70 4.56 5.94
C TYR A 178 -6.22 4.71 7.38
N ASP A 179 -7.12 4.40 8.31
CA ASP A 179 -6.83 4.38 9.73
C ASP A 179 -6.45 2.96 10.14
N ILE A 180 -5.14 2.69 10.11
CA ILE A 180 -4.57 1.39 10.46
C ILE A 180 -3.78 1.46 11.77
N ALA A 181 -3.75 0.35 12.49
CA ALA A 181 -2.88 0.21 13.66
C ALA A 181 -1.43 0.07 13.19
N ASP A 182 -0.71 1.19 13.13
CA ASP A 182 0.66 1.24 12.65
C ASP A 182 1.61 1.71 13.76
N PRO A 183 2.39 0.80 14.39
CA PRO A 183 3.34 1.15 15.44
C PRO A 183 4.46 2.11 15.00
N ALA A 184 4.71 2.21 13.70
CA ALA A 184 5.70 3.14 13.12
C ALA A 184 5.07 4.47 12.67
N GLY A 185 3.73 4.58 12.73
CA GLY A 185 2.97 5.74 12.27
C GLY A 185 3.38 7.05 12.94
N GLY A 186 3.47 8.12 12.15
CA GLY A 186 3.75 9.48 12.63
C GLY A 186 5.21 9.76 12.99
N LYS A 187 6.11 8.75 12.94
CA LYS A 187 7.54 8.92 13.26
C LYS A 187 8.30 9.56 12.08
N GLY A 188 9.45 10.17 12.37
CA GLY A 188 10.35 10.71 11.35
C GLY A 188 11.04 11.99 11.79
N GLU A 189 12.08 12.37 11.05
CA GLU A 189 12.90 13.54 11.34
C GLU A 189 12.34 14.79 10.64
N PRO A 190 12.27 15.94 11.32
CA PRO A 190 11.85 17.19 10.69
C PRO A 190 12.90 17.65 9.66
N VAL A 191 12.44 18.14 8.51
CA VAL A 191 13.33 18.65 7.45
C VAL A 191 13.47 20.16 7.58
N LYS A 192 14.38 20.59 8.47
CA LYS A 192 14.57 22.02 8.83
C LYS A 192 14.67 22.98 7.63
N PRO A 193 15.41 22.67 6.54
CA PRO A 193 15.53 23.58 5.39
C PRO A 193 14.23 23.83 4.61
N LEU A 194 13.15 23.11 4.92
CA LEU A 194 11.85 23.19 4.26
C LEU A 194 10.71 23.53 5.23
N ALA A 195 10.99 23.70 6.52
CA ALA A 195 9.98 23.87 7.57
C ALA A 195 9.10 25.13 7.37
N THR A 196 9.63 26.20 6.77
CA THR A 196 8.84 27.40 6.45
C THR A 196 7.73 27.12 5.43
N THR A 197 7.99 26.21 4.47
CA THR A 197 7.03 25.86 3.43
C THR A 197 6.13 24.70 3.87
N TYR A 198 6.71 23.73 4.57
CA TYR A 198 6.06 22.52 5.04
C TYR A 198 6.38 22.30 6.52
N PRO A 199 5.62 22.93 7.45
CA PRO A 199 5.93 22.91 8.87
C PRO A 199 5.91 21.52 9.51
N ASP A 200 5.08 20.61 9.00
CA ASP A 200 4.91 19.24 9.50
C ASP A 200 5.67 18.19 8.65
N LEU A 201 6.57 18.63 7.77
CA LEU A 201 7.33 17.74 6.90
C LEU A 201 8.29 16.85 7.69
N ARG A 202 8.08 15.54 7.55
CA ARG A 202 8.91 14.49 8.15
C ARG A 202 9.58 13.66 7.08
N ARG A 203 10.87 13.40 7.27
CA ARG A 203 11.68 12.43 6.52
C ARG A 203 11.87 11.16 7.32
N PHE A 204 11.67 10.00 6.71
CA PHE A 204 11.98 8.71 7.31
C PHE A 204 12.25 7.66 6.22
N ILE A 205 12.95 6.59 6.58
CA ILE A 205 13.15 5.43 5.70
C ILE A 205 12.19 4.34 6.14
N ARG A 206 11.42 3.81 5.20
CA ARG A 206 10.40 2.80 5.46
C ARG A 206 10.08 1.97 4.20
N GLU A 207 10.17 0.66 4.36
CA GLU A 207 9.79 -0.36 3.36
C GLU A 207 10.60 -0.25 2.07
N GLY A 208 11.89 0.08 2.18
CA GLY A 208 12.79 0.30 1.04
C GLY A 208 12.60 1.63 0.32
N TYR A 209 11.98 2.62 0.97
CA TYR A 209 11.83 3.98 0.46
C TYR A 209 12.29 5.00 1.48
N VAL A 210 12.98 6.05 1.04
CA VAL A 210 12.96 7.31 1.79
C VAL A 210 11.66 8.02 1.45
N ARG A 211 10.95 8.48 2.49
CA ARG A 211 9.65 9.15 2.38
C ARG A 211 9.71 10.51 3.05
N TYR A 212 9.01 11.45 2.44
CA TYR A 212 8.82 12.82 2.88
C TYR A 212 7.32 13.05 2.96
N ALA A 213 6.77 12.95 4.17
CA ALA A 213 5.34 13.07 4.43
C ALA A 213 5.01 14.45 5.02
N PHE A 214 3.99 15.11 4.50
CA PHE A 214 3.57 16.45 4.92
C PHE A 214 2.10 16.72 4.62
N THR A 215 1.55 17.72 5.30
CA THR A 215 0.22 18.25 5.03
C THR A 215 0.32 19.55 4.25
N ARG A 216 -0.49 19.70 3.19
CA ARG A 216 -0.63 20.97 2.49
C ARG A 216 -2.08 21.17 2.08
N PHE A 217 -2.62 22.38 2.29
CA PHE A 217 -4.02 22.69 1.96
C PHE A 217 -5.03 21.69 2.58
N GLY A 218 -4.74 21.20 3.79
CA GLY A 218 -5.59 20.23 4.49
C GLY A 218 -5.61 18.80 3.92
N ALA A 219 -4.81 18.48 2.90
CA ALA A 219 -4.65 17.14 2.35
C ALA A 219 -3.27 16.53 2.70
N ALA A 220 -3.17 15.20 2.66
CA ALA A 220 -1.93 14.47 2.93
C ALA A 220 -1.13 14.26 1.64
N TYR A 221 0.17 14.53 1.69
CA TYR A 221 1.10 14.33 0.58
C TYR A 221 2.31 13.53 1.04
N VAL A 222 2.74 12.61 0.20
CA VAL A 222 3.98 11.86 0.42
C VAL A 222 4.78 11.82 -0.86
N VAL A 223 6.03 12.26 -0.76
CA VAL A 223 7.06 12.06 -1.78
C VAL A 223 7.93 10.89 -1.35
N SER A 224 8.15 9.92 -2.25
CA SER A 224 8.92 8.71 -1.94
C SER A 224 9.88 8.34 -3.06
N ILE A 225 11.08 7.91 -2.67
CA ILE A 225 12.13 7.43 -3.58
C ILE A 225 12.58 6.06 -3.08
N GLN A 226 12.56 5.06 -3.97
CA GLN A 226 13.03 3.71 -3.62
C GLN A 226 14.55 3.75 -3.43
N CYS A 227 15.03 3.32 -2.26
CA CYS A 227 16.44 3.34 -1.93
C CYS A 227 16.77 2.26 -0.90
N LEU A 228 18.06 1.93 -0.78
CA LEU A 228 18.56 1.12 0.32
C LEU A 228 19.36 2.00 1.29
N ASP A 229 19.14 1.83 2.59
CA ASP A 229 19.97 2.49 3.59
C ASP A 229 21.33 1.79 3.70
N SER A 230 22.20 2.06 2.73
CA SER A 230 23.50 1.43 2.59
C SER A 230 24.52 2.37 1.97
N VAL A 231 25.74 1.88 1.79
CA VAL A 231 26.76 2.54 0.96
C VAL A 231 26.27 2.64 -0.49
N ALA A 232 26.57 3.76 -1.14
CA ALA A 232 26.26 4.05 -2.53
C ALA A 232 26.91 3.04 -3.49
N LYS A 233 26.17 2.59 -4.50
CA LYS A 233 26.67 1.67 -5.54
C LYS A 233 26.09 2.04 -6.92
N PRO A 234 26.80 1.77 -8.04
CA PRO A 234 26.32 2.15 -9.37
C PRO A 234 24.94 1.58 -9.74
N ARG A 235 24.62 0.37 -9.27
CA ARG A 235 23.37 -0.34 -9.56
C ARG A 235 22.34 -0.29 -8.43
N ARG A 236 22.61 0.42 -7.33
CA ARG A 236 21.73 0.49 -6.17
C ARG A 236 21.79 1.86 -5.51
N LEU A 237 20.68 2.58 -5.54
CA LEU A 237 20.56 3.91 -4.96
C LEU A 237 20.64 3.85 -3.44
N ALA A 238 21.62 4.55 -2.85
CA ALA A 238 21.67 4.74 -1.41
C ALA A 238 20.66 5.83 -0.98
N CYS A 239 20.01 5.67 0.17
CA CYS A 239 19.06 6.68 0.65
C CYS A 239 19.72 8.05 0.85
N LYS A 240 21.00 8.10 1.25
CA LYS A 240 21.77 9.34 1.32
C LYS A 240 21.89 10.08 -0.02
N GLU A 241 21.98 9.36 -1.14
CA GLU A 241 22.01 9.96 -2.48
C GLU A 241 20.61 10.39 -2.95
N ALA A 242 19.54 9.81 -2.38
CA ALA A 242 18.17 10.17 -2.69
C ALA A 242 17.72 11.47 -2.00
N TYR A 243 18.30 11.84 -0.84
CA TYR A 243 17.86 13.03 -0.09
C TYR A 243 17.93 14.34 -0.90
N PRO A 244 19.05 14.66 -1.58
CA PRO A 244 19.12 15.89 -2.38
C PRO A 244 18.11 15.91 -3.54
N VAL A 245 17.82 14.74 -4.13
CA VAL A 245 16.83 14.60 -5.21
C VAL A 245 15.42 14.88 -4.69
N ALA A 246 15.05 14.28 -3.54
CA ALA A 246 13.76 14.52 -2.90
C ALA A 246 13.59 15.98 -2.48
N GLU A 247 14.63 16.59 -1.90
CA GLU A 247 14.57 18.01 -1.49
C GLU A 247 14.46 18.96 -2.69
N ARG A 248 15.15 18.67 -3.81
CA ARG A 248 14.95 19.41 -5.07
C ARG A 248 13.50 19.30 -5.53
N PHE A 249 12.95 18.08 -5.55
CA PHE A 249 11.57 17.83 -5.95
C PHE A 249 10.58 18.61 -5.09
N LEU A 250 10.74 18.56 -3.76
CA LEU A 250 9.88 19.27 -2.80
C LEU A 250 9.91 20.79 -2.95
N ARG A 251 11.08 21.37 -3.26
CA ARG A 251 11.24 22.82 -3.52
C ARG A 251 10.59 23.25 -4.84
N ALA A 252 10.56 22.34 -5.81
CA ALA A 252 9.98 22.57 -7.12
C ALA A 252 8.45 22.44 -7.14
N LEU A 253 7.81 21.91 -6.09
CA LEU A 253 6.36 21.74 -6.07
C LEU A 253 5.63 23.08 -6.21
N ARG A 254 4.71 23.12 -7.17
CA ARG A 254 3.80 24.23 -7.49
C ARG A 254 2.37 23.71 -7.61
N VAL A 255 1.38 24.61 -7.55
CA VAL A 255 -0.02 24.23 -7.80
C VAL A 255 -0.20 24.00 -9.30
N ALA A 256 -0.18 22.73 -9.71
CA ALA A 256 -0.25 22.34 -11.12
C ALA A 256 -1.68 22.06 -11.60
N GLY A 257 -2.64 21.83 -10.70
CA GLY A 257 -4.04 21.64 -11.09
C GLY A 257 -4.92 21.05 -10.00
N GLY A 258 -5.94 20.31 -10.43
CA GLY A 258 -6.98 19.73 -9.57
C GLY A 258 -8.25 20.57 -9.58
N GLN A 259 -9.28 20.08 -8.89
CA GLN A 259 -10.61 20.67 -8.94
C GLN A 259 -11.29 20.65 -7.57
N ARG A 260 -11.98 21.75 -7.24
CA ARG A 260 -12.86 21.77 -6.07
C ARG A 260 -14.05 20.84 -6.31
N MET A 261 -14.08 19.72 -5.58
CA MET A 261 -15.15 18.73 -5.64
C MET A 261 -15.98 18.69 -4.36
N ARG A 262 -17.08 17.93 -4.38
CA ARG A 262 -17.84 17.60 -3.17
C ARG A 262 -16.93 16.88 -2.17
N PRO A 263 -16.83 17.36 -0.92
CA PRO A 263 -15.98 16.74 0.08
C PRO A 263 -16.29 15.24 0.26
N LEU A 264 -15.27 14.49 0.63
CA LEU A 264 -15.42 13.11 1.07
C LEU A 264 -16.02 13.09 2.49
N THR A 265 -16.47 11.92 2.91
CA THR A 265 -17.00 11.63 4.24
C THR A 265 -16.18 10.52 4.88
N ASP A 266 -16.02 10.58 6.20
CA ASP A 266 -15.38 9.49 6.94
C ASP A 266 -16.16 8.18 6.72
N ILE A 267 -15.43 7.07 6.71
CA ILE A 267 -15.98 5.74 6.53
C ILE A 267 -15.65 4.95 7.78
N ALA A 268 -16.69 4.55 8.52
CA ALA A 268 -16.52 3.71 9.69
C ALA A 268 -16.19 2.27 9.28
N SER A 269 -15.38 1.59 10.08
CA SER A 269 -15.21 0.14 10.02
C SER A 269 -16.56 -0.56 10.22
N ASN A 270 -16.90 -1.47 9.31
CA ASN A 270 -18.12 -2.27 9.35
C ASN A 270 -17.79 -3.76 9.24
N VAL A 271 -18.72 -4.58 9.71
CA VAL A 271 -18.66 -6.04 9.51
C VAL A 271 -18.85 -6.34 8.02
N ILE A 272 -18.02 -7.22 7.47
CA ILE A 272 -18.12 -7.64 6.08
C ILE A 272 -19.13 -8.77 5.94
N ASP A 273 -20.06 -8.61 4.99
CA ASP A 273 -20.98 -9.67 4.62
C ASP A 273 -20.23 -10.84 3.99
N ARG A 274 -20.51 -12.04 4.50
CA ARG A 274 -19.93 -13.31 4.05
C ARG A 274 -21.04 -14.25 3.61
N PRO A 275 -20.79 -15.17 2.65
CA PRO A 275 -21.79 -16.15 2.23
C PRO A 275 -22.42 -16.88 3.42
N ALA A 276 -23.71 -17.20 3.32
CA ALA A 276 -24.44 -17.91 4.38
C ALA A 276 -24.15 -19.42 4.36
N ALA A 277 -24.10 -20.01 3.17
CA ALA A 277 -23.77 -21.43 3.00
C ALA A 277 -22.33 -21.68 3.43
N ARG A 278 -22.08 -22.76 4.19
CA ARG A 278 -20.72 -23.17 4.55
C ARG A 278 -20.16 -24.14 3.50
N SER A 279 -18.90 -23.98 3.17
CA SER A 279 -18.17 -24.91 2.31
C SER A 279 -17.75 -26.14 3.11
N PRO A 280 -17.96 -27.36 2.59
CA PRO A 280 -17.44 -28.56 3.22
C PRO A 280 -15.91 -28.69 3.07
N ASP A 281 -15.34 -28.08 2.02
CA ASP A 281 -13.96 -28.33 1.61
C ASP A 281 -13.02 -27.14 1.88
N PHE A 282 -13.56 -25.93 2.09
CA PHE A 282 -12.75 -24.74 2.33
C PHE A 282 -12.53 -24.51 3.83
N SER A 283 -11.30 -24.72 4.28
CA SER A 283 -10.86 -24.37 5.63
C SER A 283 -9.58 -23.54 5.60
N TYR A 284 -9.42 -22.67 6.58
CA TYR A 284 -8.29 -21.75 6.70
C TYR A 284 -7.91 -21.53 8.17
N ARG A 285 -6.66 -21.21 8.42
CA ARG A 285 -6.15 -20.84 9.76
C ARG A 285 -6.35 -19.34 10.02
N PRO A 286 -6.36 -18.86 11.27
CA PRO A 286 -6.59 -17.45 11.58
C PRO A 286 -5.46 -16.58 11.03
N SER A 287 -5.73 -15.29 10.76
CA SER A 287 -4.67 -14.36 10.36
C SER A 287 -3.57 -14.27 11.41
N GLY A 288 -2.32 -14.15 10.95
CA GLY A 288 -1.13 -14.16 11.78
C GLY A 288 -0.67 -15.56 12.23
N ASP A 289 -1.46 -16.61 12.00
CA ASP A 289 -1.04 -18.00 12.24
C ASP A 289 -0.17 -18.55 11.10
N ILE A 290 1.04 -18.01 10.99
CA ILE A 290 2.08 -18.55 10.11
C ILE A 290 2.66 -19.86 10.66
N ILE A 291 3.36 -20.64 9.83
CA ILE A 291 4.01 -21.88 10.30
C ILE A 291 4.97 -21.56 11.46
N PRO A 292 4.95 -22.33 12.58
CA PRO A 292 5.77 -22.01 13.74
C PRO A 292 7.26 -21.88 13.39
N ASN A 293 7.92 -20.87 13.95
CA ASN A 293 9.34 -20.57 13.70
C ASN A 293 9.68 -20.23 12.24
N THR A 294 8.71 -19.83 11.41
CA THR A 294 8.99 -19.38 10.04
C THR A 294 8.99 -17.87 9.87
N GLY A 295 8.50 -17.10 10.83
CA GLY A 295 8.59 -15.64 10.80
C GLY A 295 10.03 -15.13 10.93
N TYR A 296 10.25 -13.88 10.55
CA TYR A 296 11.58 -13.26 10.65
C TYR A 296 12.10 -13.33 12.09
N ARG A 297 13.34 -13.80 12.27
CA ARG A 297 13.93 -14.09 13.60
C ARG A 297 13.02 -14.95 14.50
N LYS A 298 12.26 -15.88 13.90
CA LYS A 298 11.31 -16.80 14.57
C LYS A 298 10.14 -16.11 15.28
N GLN A 299 9.85 -14.84 14.96
CA GLN A 299 8.67 -14.16 15.45
C GLN A 299 7.38 -14.77 14.86
N GLY A 300 6.24 -14.49 15.49
CA GLY A 300 4.92 -14.85 14.95
C GLY A 300 4.53 -14.01 13.73
N GLY A 301 3.38 -14.35 13.13
CA GLY A 301 2.78 -13.52 12.09
C GLY A 301 2.17 -12.23 12.64
N HIS A 302 1.47 -11.51 11.79
CA HIS A 302 0.73 -10.30 12.17
C HIS A 302 -0.77 -10.58 12.13
N PRO A 303 -1.44 -10.75 13.28
CA PRO A 303 -2.89 -10.95 13.32
C PRO A 303 -3.61 -9.70 12.82
N ASP A 304 -4.38 -9.85 11.76
CA ASP A 304 -5.14 -8.77 11.15
C ASP A 304 -6.51 -9.27 10.66
N ALA A 305 -7.58 -8.78 11.27
CA ALA A 305 -8.95 -9.16 10.93
C ALA A 305 -9.55 -8.30 9.80
N MET A 306 -8.76 -7.42 9.19
CA MET A 306 -9.25 -6.47 8.20
C MET A 306 -9.29 -7.06 6.78
N ALA A 307 -10.46 -6.99 6.15
CA ALA A 307 -10.60 -7.07 4.71
C ALA A 307 -10.50 -5.65 4.13
N TYR A 308 -9.32 -5.28 3.61
CA TYR A 308 -9.01 -3.92 3.18
C TYR A 308 -9.79 -3.43 1.97
N ALA A 309 -10.31 -4.35 1.16
CA ALA A 309 -11.15 -4.03 0.03
C ALA A 309 -12.06 -5.21 -0.34
N GLN A 310 -13.19 -4.91 -0.96
CA GLN A 310 -13.96 -5.92 -1.67
C GLN A 310 -13.33 -6.14 -3.04
N ILE A 311 -12.72 -7.30 -3.22
CA ILE A 311 -12.07 -7.67 -4.47
C ILE A 311 -12.61 -8.97 -5.05
N ARG A 312 -12.42 -9.13 -6.35
CA ARG A 312 -12.37 -10.42 -7.03
C ARG A 312 -11.05 -11.11 -6.62
N PHE A 313 -11.10 -12.40 -6.26
CA PHE A 313 -9.89 -13.23 -6.04
C PHE A 313 -8.87 -13.12 -7.21
N PRO A 314 -7.55 -13.13 -7.02
CA PRO A 314 -6.61 -12.83 -8.12
C PRO A 314 -6.35 -13.97 -9.12
N LEU A 315 -6.77 -15.22 -8.86
CA LEU A 315 -6.67 -16.34 -9.81
C LEU A 315 -8.02 -16.68 -10.45
N GLU A 316 -8.07 -16.84 -11.77
CA GLU A 316 -9.33 -16.98 -12.54
C GLU A 316 -10.22 -18.13 -12.05
N LYS A 317 -9.65 -19.29 -11.69
CA LYS A 317 -10.42 -20.47 -11.33
C LYS A 317 -10.04 -21.02 -9.96
N ALA A 318 -11.04 -21.43 -9.20
CA ALA A 318 -10.88 -22.32 -8.05
C ALA A 318 -10.60 -23.77 -8.55
N PRO A 319 -9.93 -24.63 -7.76
CA PRO A 319 -9.37 -24.34 -6.45
C PRO A 319 -8.06 -23.54 -6.53
N ALA A 320 -7.81 -22.76 -5.49
CA ALA A 320 -6.55 -22.06 -5.24
C ALA A 320 -6.16 -22.23 -3.76
N PHE A 321 -4.89 -21.99 -3.46
CA PHE A 321 -4.32 -22.21 -2.13
C PHE A 321 -3.41 -21.06 -1.76
N VAL A 322 -3.73 -20.39 -0.65
CA VAL A 322 -2.79 -19.50 0.05
C VAL A 322 -1.94 -20.38 0.95
N ARG A 323 -0.66 -20.54 0.61
CA ARG A 323 0.22 -21.48 1.30
C ARG A 323 1.66 -20.99 1.38
N SER A 324 2.25 -21.21 2.55
CA SER A 324 3.67 -21.01 2.82
C SER A 324 4.58 -21.77 1.86
N GLN A 325 5.63 -21.11 1.34
CA GLN A 325 6.73 -21.79 0.65
C GLN A 325 7.57 -22.68 1.59
N SER A 326 7.48 -22.48 2.90
CA SER A 326 8.19 -23.26 3.91
C SER A 326 7.54 -24.62 4.17
N TYR A 327 6.26 -24.78 3.84
CA TYR A 327 5.49 -26.00 4.09
C TYR A 327 6.10 -27.25 3.44
N GLY A 328 6.38 -27.19 2.12
CA GLY A 328 6.93 -28.33 1.37
C GLY A 328 8.34 -28.77 1.79
N LYS A 329 9.05 -28.00 2.64
CA LYS A 329 10.34 -28.44 3.23
C LYS A 329 10.17 -29.26 4.50
N ARG A 330 9.04 -29.10 5.20
CA ARG A 330 8.82 -29.69 6.53
C ARG A 330 7.86 -30.88 6.51
N ASP A 331 6.99 -30.99 5.51
CA ASP A 331 6.08 -32.11 5.38
C ASP A 331 6.61 -33.16 4.39
N LYS A 332 7.00 -34.34 4.91
CA LYS A 332 7.30 -35.56 4.13
C LYS A 332 6.14 -36.56 4.16
N SER A 333 5.05 -36.23 4.87
CA SER A 333 3.82 -37.02 4.93
C SER A 333 3.14 -36.89 3.57
N GLY A 334 2.96 -37.99 2.85
CA GLY A 334 2.34 -38.01 1.52
C GLY A 334 0.85 -37.63 1.49
N GLU A 335 0.38 -36.72 2.35
CA GLU A 335 -0.94 -36.12 2.20
C GLU A 335 -0.92 -35.18 0.99
N GLY A 336 -1.82 -35.42 0.05
CA GLY A 336 -1.84 -34.71 -1.22
C GLY A 336 -1.97 -33.19 -1.04
N PRO A 337 -1.52 -32.39 -2.02
CA PRO A 337 -1.47 -30.92 -1.97
C PRO A 337 -2.83 -30.23 -1.76
N THR A 338 -3.94 -30.98 -1.78
CA THR A 338 -5.33 -30.55 -1.57
C THR A 338 -5.82 -30.66 -0.12
N ALA A 339 -5.06 -31.27 0.80
CA ALA A 339 -5.46 -31.48 2.21
C ALA A 339 -5.00 -30.35 3.17
N TYR A 340 -4.25 -29.35 2.67
CA TYR A 340 -3.72 -28.28 3.50
C TYR A 340 -4.74 -27.13 3.66
N PRO A 341 -5.21 -26.83 4.89
CA PRO A 341 -6.02 -25.64 5.13
C PRO A 341 -5.21 -24.40 4.75
N TRP A 342 -5.86 -23.38 4.19
CA TRP A 342 -5.15 -22.15 3.86
C TRP A 342 -4.46 -21.60 5.10
N ARG A 343 -3.25 -21.07 4.91
CA ARG A 343 -2.45 -20.54 6.02
C ARG A 343 -1.76 -19.26 5.59
N ASP A 344 -1.89 -18.26 6.46
CA ASP A 344 -1.24 -16.97 6.34
C ASP A 344 0.27 -17.18 6.18
N ASN A 345 0.89 -16.45 5.25
CA ASN A 345 2.34 -16.41 5.09
C ASN A 345 2.89 -14.97 5.05
N PHE A 346 2.06 -13.97 5.33
CA PHE A 346 2.50 -12.62 5.65
C PHE A 346 3.41 -12.63 6.88
N CYS A 347 4.48 -11.83 6.89
CA CYS A 347 5.52 -11.85 7.93
C CYS A 347 6.41 -13.10 8.03
N GLU A 348 6.27 -14.09 7.13
CA GLU A 348 7.27 -15.15 7.02
C GLU A 348 8.67 -14.58 6.73
N ALA A 349 9.71 -15.30 7.13
CA ALA A 349 11.09 -14.84 7.06
C ALA A 349 11.49 -14.52 5.62
N ARG A 350 11.70 -13.22 5.40
CA ARG A 350 12.33 -12.63 4.23
C ARG A 350 13.18 -11.44 4.69
N SER A 351 14.11 -11.01 3.85
CA SER A 351 14.94 -9.84 4.09
C SER A 351 14.29 -8.55 3.53
N PHE A 352 12.96 -8.49 3.51
CA PHE A 352 12.21 -7.30 3.08
C PHE A 352 11.64 -6.59 4.29
N GLU A 353 11.71 -5.26 4.27
CA GLU A 353 11.08 -4.43 5.28
C GLU A 353 9.56 -4.47 5.15
N VAL A 354 8.89 -4.81 6.25
CA VAL A 354 7.43 -4.89 6.41
C VAL A 354 7.11 -4.45 7.83
N TRP A 355 6.76 -3.18 8.00
CA TRP A 355 6.70 -2.59 9.34
C TRP A 355 5.47 -3.00 10.15
N GLN A 356 4.48 -3.64 9.51
CA GLN A 356 3.39 -4.34 10.20
C GLN A 356 3.89 -5.60 10.94
N CYS A 357 4.97 -6.22 10.46
CA CYS A 357 5.50 -7.44 11.05
C CYS A 357 6.30 -7.18 12.32
N ALA A 358 6.24 -8.13 13.26
CA ALA A 358 7.10 -8.12 14.43
C ALA A 358 8.58 -8.07 14.02
N GLY A 359 9.29 -7.03 14.45
CA GLY A 359 10.69 -6.79 14.08
C GLY A 359 10.90 -6.03 12.76
N GLY A 360 9.83 -5.64 12.06
CA GLY A 360 9.88 -4.75 10.89
C GLY A 360 10.32 -5.40 9.57
N TYR A 361 10.50 -6.72 9.55
CA TYR A 361 10.88 -7.47 8.36
C TYR A 361 10.02 -8.71 8.20
N GLY A 362 9.80 -9.13 6.95
CA GLY A 362 9.04 -10.33 6.65
C GLY A 362 8.57 -10.36 5.21
N HIS A 363 7.62 -11.24 4.95
CA HIS A 363 6.94 -11.39 3.68
C HIS A 363 5.89 -10.27 3.53
N GLN A 364 5.91 -9.53 2.41
CA GLN A 364 5.10 -8.31 2.16
C GLN A 364 3.64 -8.56 1.77
N GLY A 365 3.29 -9.82 1.51
CA GLY A 365 1.99 -10.21 0.99
C GLY A 365 1.76 -11.71 1.14
N GLU A 366 1.03 -12.28 0.20
CA GLU A 366 0.60 -13.68 0.21
C GLU A 366 1.03 -14.44 -1.03
N ASP A 367 1.54 -15.64 -0.84
CA ASP A 367 1.85 -16.58 -1.92
C ASP A 367 0.62 -17.44 -2.24
N ILE A 368 0.09 -17.28 -3.45
CA ILE A 368 -1.11 -17.95 -3.95
C ILE A 368 -0.71 -18.93 -5.05
N ARG A 369 -1.15 -20.18 -4.91
CA ARG A 369 -0.91 -21.22 -5.90
C ARG A 369 -2.24 -21.75 -6.44
N ALA A 370 -2.28 -22.00 -7.74
CA ALA A 370 -3.38 -22.72 -8.33
C ALA A 370 -3.37 -24.18 -7.85
N ALA A 371 -4.53 -24.84 -7.90
CA ALA A 371 -4.57 -26.29 -7.76
C ALA A 371 -3.70 -26.99 -8.81
N ASP A 372 -3.12 -28.12 -8.41
CA ASP A 372 -2.39 -28.97 -9.32
C ASP A 372 -3.32 -29.49 -10.41
N CYS A 373 -2.77 -29.63 -11.61
CA CYS A 373 -3.54 -30.13 -12.73
C CYS A 373 -3.80 -31.62 -12.56
N PRO A 374 -5.03 -32.09 -12.84
CA PRO A 374 -5.39 -33.49 -12.67
C PRO A 374 -4.51 -34.38 -13.54
N SER A 375 -4.24 -35.60 -13.07
CA SER A 375 -3.49 -36.57 -13.87
C SER A 375 -4.32 -36.96 -15.11
N PRO A 376 -3.69 -37.28 -16.25
CA PRO A 376 -4.42 -37.75 -17.42
C PRO A 376 -5.31 -38.94 -17.06
N GLY A 377 -6.63 -38.80 -17.25
CA GLY A 377 -7.62 -39.86 -16.98
C GLY A 377 -8.51 -39.67 -15.73
N GLU A 378 -8.27 -38.68 -14.87
CA GLU A 378 -9.06 -38.45 -13.65
C GLU A 378 -10.43 -37.74 -13.86
N GLY A 379 -10.97 -37.73 -15.08
CA GLY A 379 -12.30 -37.18 -15.40
C GLY A 379 -12.48 -35.66 -15.19
N ARG A 380 -11.44 -34.95 -14.74
CA ARG A 380 -11.37 -33.49 -14.64
C ARG A 380 -10.73 -32.90 -15.90
N GLU A 381 -11.12 -31.68 -16.28
CA GLU A 381 -10.53 -30.99 -17.44
C GLU A 381 -9.00 -30.93 -17.33
N PRO A 382 -8.26 -31.38 -18.37
CA PRO A 382 -6.82 -31.20 -18.43
C PRO A 382 -6.46 -29.71 -18.28
N CYS A 383 -5.43 -29.41 -17.50
CA CYS A 383 -4.89 -28.05 -17.43
C CYS A 383 -3.36 -28.02 -17.52
N ASP A 384 -2.83 -26.87 -17.94
CA ASP A 384 -1.40 -26.57 -17.87
C ASP A 384 -1.14 -25.68 -16.64
N PRO A 385 -0.32 -26.13 -15.67
CA PRO A 385 0.01 -25.34 -14.49
C PRO A 385 0.72 -24.02 -14.83
N LYS A 386 1.35 -23.90 -16.01
CA LYS A 386 1.99 -22.67 -16.49
C LYS A 386 1.04 -21.70 -17.19
N GLN A 387 -0.21 -22.10 -17.42
CA GLN A 387 -1.23 -21.29 -18.10
C GLN A 387 -2.37 -20.85 -17.17
N ARG A 388 -2.17 -20.96 -15.85
CA ARG A 388 -3.17 -20.57 -14.84
C ARG A 388 -3.31 -19.05 -14.84
N ALA A 389 -4.46 -18.55 -15.28
CA ALA A 389 -4.69 -17.13 -15.47
C ALA A 389 -4.71 -16.34 -14.15
N VAL A 390 -3.99 -15.23 -14.15
CA VAL A 390 -4.04 -14.18 -13.14
C VAL A 390 -4.90 -13.05 -13.70
N VAL A 391 -5.84 -12.56 -12.91
CA VAL A 391 -6.78 -11.51 -13.35
C VAL A 391 -6.70 -10.28 -12.46
N ALA A 392 -7.12 -9.14 -13.02
CA ALA A 392 -7.29 -7.92 -12.28
C ALA A 392 -8.39 -8.10 -11.22
N VAL A 393 -8.04 -7.79 -9.97
CA VAL A 393 -8.93 -7.98 -8.82
C VAL A 393 -10.10 -6.98 -8.77
N ARG A 394 -9.98 -5.86 -9.50
CA ARG A 394 -10.93 -4.74 -9.58
C ARG A 394 -10.63 -3.92 -10.83
N ASP A 395 -11.59 -3.08 -11.25
CA ASP A 395 -11.33 -1.97 -12.18
C ASP A 395 -10.24 -1.05 -11.61
N ALA A 396 -9.17 -0.85 -12.38
CA ALA A 396 -8.00 -0.12 -11.89
C ALA A 396 -7.15 0.45 -13.02
N ILE A 397 -6.26 1.37 -12.66
CA ILE A 397 -5.16 1.78 -13.52
C ILE A 397 -3.90 0.97 -13.21
N VAL A 398 -3.16 0.61 -14.25
CA VAL A 398 -1.86 -0.06 -14.16
C VAL A 398 -0.76 0.96 -13.88
N ILE A 399 0.05 0.65 -12.88
CA ILE A 399 1.32 1.31 -12.53
C ILE A 399 2.41 0.25 -12.68
N ARG A 400 3.14 0.35 -13.78
CA ARG A 400 4.23 -0.54 -14.17
C ARG A 400 5.08 0.10 -15.27
N GLY A 401 6.34 0.40 -14.99
CA GLY A 401 7.34 0.70 -16.01
C GLY A 401 7.72 -0.56 -16.81
N VAL A 402 8.20 -0.39 -18.04
CA VAL A 402 8.54 -1.52 -18.94
C VAL A 402 9.63 -2.46 -18.40
N ARG A 403 10.42 -1.98 -17.43
CA ARG A 403 11.50 -2.75 -16.76
C ARG A 403 11.07 -3.34 -15.41
N ASP A 404 9.88 -3.03 -14.95
CA ASP A 404 9.40 -3.48 -13.65
C ASP A 404 8.91 -4.92 -13.75
N GLN A 405 9.28 -5.71 -12.74
CA GLN A 405 8.90 -7.12 -12.64
C GLN A 405 7.51 -7.31 -12.07
N ALA A 406 7.02 -6.33 -11.30
CA ALA A 406 5.72 -6.37 -10.66
C ALA A 406 4.74 -5.45 -11.40
N ALA A 407 3.47 -5.84 -11.45
CA ALA A 407 2.39 -4.97 -11.87
C ALA A 407 1.66 -4.46 -10.63
N THR A 408 1.46 -3.14 -10.52
CA THR A 408 0.63 -2.57 -9.46
C THR A 408 -0.67 -2.05 -10.06
N LEU A 409 -1.81 -2.47 -9.54
CA LEU A 409 -3.11 -1.91 -9.85
C LEU A 409 -3.49 -0.91 -8.78
N GLN A 410 -3.79 0.33 -9.16
CA GLN A 410 -4.26 1.36 -8.23
C GLN A 410 -5.76 1.62 -8.43
N ILE A 411 -6.49 1.51 -7.32
CA ILE A 411 -7.87 1.97 -7.23
C ILE A 411 -7.85 3.34 -6.55
N ASN A 412 -8.51 4.30 -7.18
CA ASN A 412 -8.65 5.65 -6.68
C ASN A 412 -10.12 6.05 -6.89
N SER A 413 -10.93 5.88 -5.85
CA SER A 413 -12.38 6.09 -5.85
C SER A 413 -12.77 7.06 -4.73
N ARG A 414 -14.07 7.33 -4.53
CA ARG A 414 -14.52 8.17 -3.41
C ARG A 414 -14.39 7.50 -2.05
N THR A 415 -14.18 6.17 -2.04
CA THR A 415 -14.21 5.34 -0.83
C THR A 415 -12.95 4.51 -0.64
N GLU A 416 -12.06 4.48 -1.62
CA GLU A 416 -10.85 3.65 -1.59
C GLU A 416 -9.69 4.39 -2.28
N HIS A 417 -8.51 4.37 -1.66
CA HIS A 417 -7.24 4.73 -2.30
C HIS A 417 -6.19 3.67 -1.97
N ILE A 418 -6.20 2.60 -2.76
CA ILE A 418 -5.55 1.31 -2.44
C ILE A 418 -4.81 0.76 -3.65
N ARG A 419 -3.74 0.01 -3.42
CA ARG A 419 -2.93 -0.66 -4.44
C ARG A 419 -2.87 -2.16 -4.22
N PHE A 420 -2.83 -2.90 -5.32
CA PHE A 420 -2.60 -4.34 -5.36
C PHE A 420 -1.38 -4.62 -6.22
N ARG A 421 -0.38 -5.31 -5.68
CA ARG A 421 0.82 -5.66 -6.44
C ARG A 421 0.81 -7.16 -6.77
N TYR A 422 1.11 -7.46 -8.04
CA TYR A 422 1.21 -8.81 -8.57
C TYR A 422 2.65 -9.05 -8.98
N MET A 423 3.25 -10.11 -8.43
CA MET A 423 4.64 -10.48 -8.68
C MET A 423 4.76 -11.88 -9.28
N HIS A 424 5.95 -12.18 -9.78
CA HIS A 424 6.37 -13.46 -10.38
C HIS A 424 5.75 -13.85 -11.73
N MET A 425 4.84 -13.02 -12.26
CA MET A 425 4.46 -13.04 -13.67
C MET A 425 5.65 -12.70 -14.58
N ASN A 426 5.61 -13.14 -15.85
CA ASN A 426 6.69 -12.87 -16.80
C ASN A 426 6.64 -11.41 -17.31
N PRO A 427 7.66 -10.58 -17.08
CA PRO A 427 7.65 -9.16 -17.47
C PRO A 427 7.64 -8.93 -18.98
N GLN A 428 8.25 -9.81 -19.77
CA GLN A 428 8.23 -9.73 -21.23
C GLN A 428 6.84 -10.01 -21.77
N ALA A 429 6.13 -11.01 -21.22
CA ALA A 429 4.74 -11.28 -21.57
C ALA A 429 3.83 -10.11 -21.19
N MET A 430 3.97 -9.57 -19.97
CA MET A 430 3.21 -8.37 -19.54
C MET A 430 3.47 -7.17 -20.45
N ASN A 431 4.69 -6.97 -20.94
CA ASN A 431 5.01 -5.92 -21.91
C ASN A 431 4.31 -6.17 -23.26
N ALA A 432 4.36 -7.40 -23.77
CA ALA A 432 3.70 -7.78 -25.01
C ALA A 432 2.18 -7.59 -24.95
N ASP A 433 1.59 -7.85 -23.78
CA ASP A 433 0.16 -7.65 -23.52
C ASP A 433 -0.20 -6.18 -23.26
N GLY A 434 0.76 -5.25 -23.25
CA GLY A 434 0.53 -3.83 -22.99
C GLY A 434 0.20 -3.49 -21.53
N LEU A 435 0.55 -4.35 -20.56
CA LEU A 435 0.35 -4.10 -19.13
C LEU A 435 1.42 -3.15 -18.58
N VAL A 436 1.32 -1.88 -18.96
CA VAL A 436 2.25 -0.79 -18.62
C VAL A 436 1.51 0.44 -18.09
N ASN A 437 2.26 1.42 -17.56
CA ASN A 437 1.75 2.68 -17.01
C ASN A 437 0.59 3.27 -17.82
N GLY A 438 -0.52 3.55 -17.13
CA GLY A 438 -1.65 4.28 -17.71
C GLY A 438 -2.75 3.40 -18.29
N ARG A 439 -2.51 2.10 -18.54
CA ARG A 439 -3.54 1.17 -19.01
C ARG A 439 -4.65 1.04 -17.95
N LEU A 440 -5.90 1.12 -18.40
CA LEU A 440 -7.06 0.73 -17.59
C LEU A 440 -7.31 -0.76 -17.79
N VAL A 441 -7.63 -1.45 -16.69
CA VAL A 441 -8.06 -2.86 -16.70
C VAL A 441 -9.41 -2.98 -16.01
N SER A 442 -10.21 -3.95 -16.42
CA SER A 442 -11.49 -4.27 -15.78
C SER A 442 -11.36 -5.40 -14.77
N GLU A 443 -12.21 -5.42 -13.74
CA GLU A 443 -12.31 -6.56 -12.82
C GLU A 443 -12.51 -7.87 -13.59
N GLY A 444 -11.68 -8.87 -13.28
CA GLY A 444 -11.70 -10.18 -13.93
C GLY A 444 -10.95 -10.26 -15.26
N GLU A 445 -10.43 -9.15 -15.79
CA GLU A 445 -9.58 -9.16 -16.99
C GLU A 445 -8.28 -9.93 -16.74
N LYS A 446 -7.91 -10.84 -17.65
CA LYS A 446 -6.62 -11.54 -17.58
C LYS A 446 -5.47 -10.56 -17.78
N ILE A 447 -4.63 -10.43 -16.77
CA ILE A 447 -3.44 -9.57 -16.77
C ILE A 447 -2.12 -10.34 -16.78
N GLY A 448 -2.20 -11.68 -16.77
CA GLY A 448 -1.05 -12.55 -16.94
C GLY A 448 -1.35 -13.99 -16.52
N VAL A 449 -0.30 -14.71 -16.16
CA VAL A 449 -0.37 -16.10 -15.71
C VAL A 449 0.54 -16.33 -14.52
N VAL A 450 0.18 -17.31 -13.69
CA VAL A 450 1.04 -17.82 -12.61
C VAL A 450 2.36 -18.28 -13.22
N SER A 451 3.46 -17.82 -12.63
CA SER A 451 4.80 -18.02 -13.17
C SER A 451 5.81 -18.08 -12.01
N ASN A 452 7.10 -18.13 -12.33
CA ASN A 452 8.19 -18.31 -11.37
C ASN A 452 9.34 -17.32 -11.61
N TYR A 453 9.01 -16.13 -12.13
CA TYR A 453 9.98 -15.10 -12.48
C TYR A 453 10.46 -14.36 -11.23
N LEU A 454 11.78 -14.26 -11.04
CA LEU A 454 12.38 -13.38 -10.04
C LEU A 454 13.79 -13.03 -10.53
N ASP A 455 13.97 -11.80 -11.00
CA ASP A 455 15.14 -11.29 -11.75
C ASP A 455 15.43 -12.00 -13.09
N ARG A 456 15.17 -13.30 -13.15
CA ARG A 456 15.30 -14.20 -14.30
C ARG A 456 14.17 -15.24 -14.30
N PRO A 457 13.89 -15.90 -15.43
CA PRO A 457 13.01 -17.07 -15.46
C PRO A 457 13.47 -18.14 -14.46
N ALA A 458 12.51 -18.82 -13.81
CA ALA A 458 12.79 -19.80 -12.76
C ALA A 458 13.64 -19.28 -11.59
N GLY A 459 13.56 -17.99 -11.28
CA GLY A 459 14.21 -17.39 -10.12
C GLY A 459 13.54 -17.70 -8.78
N THR A 460 12.29 -18.18 -8.80
CA THR A 460 11.52 -18.57 -7.61
C THR A 460 10.65 -19.81 -7.88
N SER A 461 9.78 -20.21 -6.95
CA SER A 461 8.81 -21.29 -7.15
C SER A 461 7.61 -20.83 -8.00
N LEU A 462 6.82 -21.76 -8.56
CA LEU A 462 5.63 -21.43 -9.35
C LEU A 462 4.49 -20.96 -8.43
N HIS A 463 4.19 -19.65 -8.42
CA HIS A 463 3.11 -19.04 -7.64
C HIS A 463 2.84 -17.61 -8.11
N LEU A 464 1.70 -17.07 -7.70
CA LEU A 464 1.45 -15.63 -7.70
C LEU A 464 1.83 -15.11 -6.32
N HIS A 465 2.66 -14.09 -6.24
CA HIS A 465 2.82 -13.31 -5.01
C HIS A 465 1.97 -12.04 -5.11
N PHE A 466 1.11 -11.84 -4.12
CA PHE A 466 0.06 -10.82 -4.14
C PHE A 466 0.13 -9.95 -2.88
N ASP A 467 0.28 -8.64 -3.08
CA ASP A 467 0.39 -7.69 -1.99
C ASP A 467 -0.75 -6.66 -2.00
N VAL A 468 -0.99 -6.05 -0.84
CA VAL A 468 -1.92 -4.93 -0.66
C VAL A 468 -1.17 -3.75 -0.04
N GLN A 469 -1.36 -2.54 -0.59
CA GLN A 469 -0.96 -1.30 0.08
C GLN A 469 -2.12 -0.34 0.24
N VAL A 470 -2.20 0.26 1.42
CA VAL A 470 -3.15 1.34 1.72
C VAL A 470 -2.43 2.66 1.89
N PHE A 471 -3.06 3.77 1.48
CA PHE A 471 -2.48 5.10 1.66
C PHE A 471 -2.82 5.67 3.04
N THR A 472 -1.80 5.97 3.84
CA THR A 472 -1.90 6.64 5.14
C THR A 472 -1.23 8.02 5.07
N ARG A 473 -1.20 8.75 6.20
CA ARG A 473 -0.41 9.99 6.31
C ARG A 473 1.10 9.79 6.11
N ASP A 474 1.60 8.57 6.19
CA ASP A 474 3.01 8.20 5.97
C ASP A 474 3.26 7.52 4.60
N GLY A 475 2.22 7.47 3.76
CA GLY A 475 2.31 7.01 2.38
C GLY A 475 1.69 5.62 2.20
N TRP A 476 2.15 4.92 1.17
CA TRP A 476 1.70 3.55 0.89
C TRP A 476 2.33 2.57 1.88
N ILE A 477 1.50 1.91 2.69
CA ILE A 477 1.93 0.95 3.72
C ILE A 477 1.50 -0.45 3.31
N TRP A 478 2.40 -1.45 3.42
CA TRP A 478 2.05 -2.86 3.24
C TRP A 478 1.14 -3.33 4.37
N VAL A 479 0.07 -4.04 4.02
CA VAL A 479 -0.88 -4.65 4.97
C VAL A 479 -1.18 -6.09 4.58
N SER A 480 -1.65 -6.92 5.51
CA SER A 480 -1.89 -8.33 5.23
C SER A 480 -3.02 -8.50 4.20
N PRO A 481 -2.77 -9.18 3.06
CA PRO A 481 -3.82 -9.54 2.11
C PRO A 481 -4.72 -10.67 2.62
N TYR A 482 -4.32 -11.40 3.66
CA TYR A 482 -4.84 -12.73 3.95
C TYR A 482 -6.36 -12.78 4.13
N VAL A 483 -6.92 -11.96 5.03
CA VAL A 483 -8.38 -11.90 5.26
C VAL A 483 -9.12 -11.37 4.03
N THR A 484 -8.52 -10.44 3.29
CA THR A 484 -9.06 -9.95 2.02
C THR A 484 -9.18 -11.08 0.99
N LEU A 485 -8.18 -11.95 0.91
CA LEU A 485 -8.16 -13.11 0.02
C LEU A 485 -9.14 -14.20 0.44
N VAL A 486 -9.25 -14.50 1.74
CA VAL A 486 -10.25 -15.44 2.27
C VAL A 486 -11.65 -14.95 1.89
N SER A 487 -11.98 -13.69 2.22
CA SER A 487 -13.26 -13.07 1.87
C SER A 487 -13.56 -13.11 0.37
N ALA A 488 -12.55 -12.84 -0.47
CA ALA A 488 -12.68 -12.89 -1.93
C ALA A 488 -12.87 -14.32 -2.47
N TYR A 489 -12.22 -15.31 -1.87
CA TYR A 489 -12.37 -16.71 -2.26
C TYR A 489 -13.74 -17.26 -1.87
N GLU A 490 -14.27 -16.89 -0.70
CA GLU A 490 -15.64 -17.25 -0.30
C GLU A 490 -16.68 -16.76 -1.29
N ARG A 491 -16.53 -15.52 -1.79
CA ARG A 491 -17.39 -14.99 -2.85
C ARG A 491 -17.22 -15.77 -4.17
N LEU A 492 -15.98 -16.13 -4.53
CA LEU A 492 -15.68 -16.91 -5.73
C LEU A 492 -16.37 -18.28 -5.71
N ILE A 493 -16.31 -19.00 -4.57
CA ILE A 493 -16.93 -20.32 -4.42
C ILE A 493 -18.38 -20.28 -3.92
N ARG A 494 -18.91 -19.07 -3.65
CA ARG A 494 -20.25 -18.80 -3.10
C ARG A 494 -20.55 -19.53 -1.79
N ALA A 495 -19.53 -19.77 -0.98
CA ALA A 495 -19.63 -20.49 0.29
C ALA A 495 -18.56 -20.01 1.28
N ARG A 496 -18.94 -19.94 2.56
CA ARG A 496 -18.09 -19.53 3.68
C ARG A 496 -17.14 -20.64 4.08
N GLY A 497 -15.87 -20.33 4.24
CA GLY A 497 -14.88 -21.25 4.79
C GLY A 497 -15.07 -21.48 6.28
N ARG A 498 -14.41 -22.52 6.79
CA ARG A 498 -14.31 -22.78 8.22
C ARG A 498 -12.94 -22.36 8.73
N GLU A 499 -12.89 -21.35 9.59
CA GLU A 499 -11.69 -21.08 10.38
C GLU A 499 -11.41 -22.28 11.29
N ILE A 500 -10.23 -22.86 11.16
CA ILE A 500 -9.71 -23.87 12.10
C ILE A 500 -8.73 -23.17 13.04
N GLY A 501 -8.79 -23.49 14.34
CA GLY A 501 -7.99 -22.82 15.36
C GLY A 501 -6.47 -22.80 15.08
N PRO A 502 -5.71 -22.00 15.84
CA PRO A 502 -4.28 -21.84 15.60
C PRO A 502 -3.54 -23.17 15.77
N ASP A 503 -2.47 -23.34 15.00
CA ASP A 503 -1.58 -24.49 15.16
C ASP A 503 -0.74 -24.30 16.42
N ILE A 504 -1.17 -24.90 17.53
CA ILE A 504 -0.38 -24.92 18.76
C ILE A 504 0.78 -25.87 18.52
N ALA A 505 2.01 -25.35 18.52
CA ALA A 505 3.19 -26.21 18.54
C ALA A 505 3.07 -27.14 19.75
N VAL A 506 2.78 -28.42 19.49
CA VAL A 506 2.80 -29.45 20.52
C VAL A 506 4.25 -29.54 20.96
N THR A 507 4.63 -28.80 22.01
CA THR A 507 5.69 -29.28 22.89
C THR A 507 5.20 -30.63 23.35
N SER A 508 5.87 -31.70 22.93
CA SER A 508 5.73 -33.00 23.59
C SER A 508 5.71 -32.72 25.07
N GLN A 509 4.55 -32.88 25.70
CA GLN A 509 4.48 -32.88 27.16
C GLN A 509 5.58 -33.86 27.60
N PRO A 510 6.41 -33.53 28.59
CA PRO A 510 7.16 -34.59 29.24
C PRO A 510 6.07 -35.54 29.75
N VAL A 511 5.93 -36.70 29.11
CA VAL A 511 5.15 -37.79 29.65
C VAL A 511 5.77 -38.01 31.00
N ALA A 512 5.09 -37.59 32.06
CA ALA A 512 5.44 -37.99 33.40
C ALA A 512 5.40 -39.52 33.32
N HIS A 513 6.57 -40.16 33.30
CA HIS A 513 6.65 -41.58 33.46
C HIS A 513 5.96 -41.87 34.79
N ALA A 514 4.75 -42.43 34.72
CA ALA A 514 4.16 -43.13 35.83
C ALA A 514 5.21 -44.16 36.27
N LEU A 515 5.76 -43.95 37.46
CA LEU A 515 6.61 -44.94 38.10
C LEU A 515 5.76 -46.21 38.25
N PRO A 516 6.29 -47.39 37.89
CA PRO A 516 5.56 -48.62 38.10
C PRO A 516 5.28 -48.81 39.59
N GLU A 517 4.01 -48.97 39.94
CA GLU A 517 3.63 -49.67 41.18
C GLU A 517 4.10 -51.11 41.03
N ASP A 518 5.20 -51.45 41.72
CA ASP A 518 5.42 -52.74 42.38
C ASP A 518 6.89 -52.88 42.78
N VAL A 519 7.24 -52.48 44.00
CA VAL A 519 7.97 -53.33 44.97
C VAL A 519 7.59 -52.85 46.38
N ILE A 520 6.54 -53.44 46.93
CA ILE A 520 6.32 -53.52 48.38
C ILE A 520 7.22 -54.66 48.90
N LYS A 521 8.17 -54.37 49.79
CA LYS A 521 8.24 -55.03 51.12
C LYS A 521 9.32 -54.42 52.06
N PRO A 522 9.05 -54.41 53.38
CA PRO A 522 9.91 -53.79 54.41
C PRO A 522 10.80 -54.81 55.14
N HIS A 523 12.02 -54.42 55.55
CA HIS A 523 12.76 -54.97 56.71
C HIS A 523 14.04 -54.11 56.94
N ARG A 524 14.18 -53.29 58.00
CA ARG A 524 14.58 -53.54 59.41
C ARG A 524 16.10 -53.80 59.62
N ARG A 525 16.76 -52.89 60.38
CA ARG A 525 18.10 -52.96 61.06
C ARG A 525 19.31 -52.92 60.11
N GLU A 526 20.48 -52.32 60.37
CA GLU A 526 21.30 -51.91 61.54
C GLU A 526 22.20 -50.75 61.03
N GLY A 527 22.60 -49.72 61.78
CA GLY A 527 23.59 -49.80 62.84
C GLY A 527 24.96 -49.27 62.38
N SER A 528 25.24 -48.00 62.72
CA SER A 528 26.52 -47.42 63.19
C SER A 528 27.83 -47.48 62.37
N SER A 529 28.49 -46.31 62.39
CA SER A 529 29.93 -46.02 62.53
C SER A 529 30.90 -46.20 61.36
N GLY A 530 31.76 -45.19 61.20
CA GLY A 530 33.16 -45.38 60.84
C GLY A 530 33.76 -44.26 59.99
N ASP A 531 34.61 -43.46 60.62
CA ASP A 531 35.42 -42.36 60.07
C ASP A 531 36.29 -42.73 58.86
N ASN A 532 36.42 -41.79 57.92
CA ASN A 532 37.69 -41.12 57.55
C ASN A 532 37.44 -39.96 56.58
#